data_AF-A0A9X3M0F8-F1
#
_entry.id   AF-A0A9X3M0F8-F1
#
_cell.length_a   1.000
_cell.length_b   1.000
_cell.length_c   1.000
_cell.angle_alpha   90.00
_cell.angle_beta   90.00
_cell.angle_gamma   90.00
#
_symmetry.space_group_name_H-M   'P 1'
#
loop_
_entity.id
_entity.type
_entity.pdbx_description
1 polymer ?
#
loop_
_entity_poly.entity_id
_entity_poly.type
_entity_poly.pdbx_seq_one_letter_code
_entity_poly.pdbx_strand_id
1 'polypeptide(L)'
;MIITGLLTGIVFGAVLQRGRFCVTGMLRDIFLNKTWRGFTALLILISVHAFGLTLLTGADVLSPEIADFKPVAVIVGGFIFGLGIILSGGCASGTWYRSAEGLVGSWIALLFYGLSAAAMKSGPLEAANDWFKQWSLPVTTIHDALHISPWILVAVVWVVTFLLWRHYRAKDAGRPKVDLGQPWYAKPLNMNIAAVAVGIIGTVGFVLSADAGRNGGLGITTPTADIVRWTATGDSARMNWGTLLVIGLLVGAFIAAKTAGEFRVRVPDAQTATRAIWGGIMMGVGASLAGGCTVGNGMVETSLFSFQGWVSLFFMALGVGAGARLWLKPKKSQGHQPQQPQNYSTAESVDNAVVSAEDKVLPSFTTATGAVALKTKPQTKEKARALGGGRYALDTLGAVCPFPLIEAKQVMAELEPGEALVIDFDCTQATESIPQWAADEGHEVRDFHRLGDAGWQVTVVKTG
;
A
#
# COMPACT_ATOMS: atom_id res chain seq x y z
N MET A 1 12.22 17.99 23.23
CA MET A 1 11.83 18.26 21.83
C MET A 1 11.65 16.97 21.01
N ILE A 2 12.57 15.99 21.02
CA ILE A 2 12.46 14.76 20.20
C ILE A 2 11.18 13.92 20.42
N ILE A 3 10.57 13.96 21.61
CA ILE A 3 9.30 13.26 21.94
C ILE A 3 8.14 13.70 21.03
N THR A 4 8.19 14.93 20.51
CA THR A 4 7.18 15.39 19.53
C THR A 4 7.22 14.55 18.26
N GLY A 5 8.36 13.95 17.91
CA GLY A 5 8.48 12.97 16.84
C GLY A 5 7.65 11.72 17.12
N LEU A 6 7.72 11.19 18.34
CA LEU A 6 6.88 10.04 18.76
C LEU A 6 5.39 10.36 18.65
N LEU A 7 4.96 11.50 19.19
CA LEU A 7 3.56 11.93 19.15
C LEU A 7 3.06 12.14 17.72
N THR A 8 3.85 12.84 16.90
CA THR A 8 3.57 13.04 15.47
C THR A 8 3.48 11.71 14.75
N GLY A 9 4.39 10.77 15.08
CA GLY A 9 4.41 9.42 14.56
C GLY A 9 3.12 8.67 14.89
N ILE A 10 2.66 8.72 16.14
CA ILE A 10 1.42 8.05 16.58
C ILE A 10 0.22 8.54 15.77
N VAL A 11 0.07 9.86 15.65
CA VAL A 11 -1.03 10.44 14.85
C VAL A 11 -0.89 10.07 13.38
N PHE A 12 0.33 10.16 12.83
CA PHE A 12 0.62 9.84 11.44
C PHE A 12 0.30 8.37 11.13
N GLY A 13 0.77 7.43 11.95
CA GLY A 13 0.50 6.00 11.81
C GLY A 13 -0.98 5.66 11.87
N ALA A 14 -1.72 6.27 12.80
CA ALA A 14 -3.15 6.09 12.91
C ALA A 14 -3.89 6.59 11.65
N VAL A 15 -3.54 7.77 11.13
CA VAL A 15 -4.15 8.31 9.90
C VAL A 15 -3.80 7.45 8.68
N LEU A 16 -2.55 6.98 8.55
CA LEU A 16 -2.14 6.12 7.45
C LEU A 16 -2.88 4.78 7.46
N GLN A 17 -3.00 4.13 8.63
CA GLN A 17 -3.68 2.85 8.79
C GLN A 17 -5.18 3.01 8.47
N ARG A 18 -5.85 3.99 9.08
CA ARG A 18 -7.28 4.24 8.89
C ARG A 18 -7.62 4.70 7.49
N GLY A 19 -6.77 5.53 6.88
CA GLY A 19 -6.93 6.03 5.52
C GLY A 19 -6.43 5.07 4.45
N ARG A 20 -5.85 3.92 4.85
CA ARG A 20 -5.22 2.93 3.97
C ARG A 20 -4.28 3.60 2.96
N PHE A 21 -3.57 4.63 3.42
CA PHE A 21 -2.87 5.60 2.59
C PHE A 21 -1.55 5.00 2.09
N CYS A 22 -1.61 4.34 0.93
CA CYS A 22 -0.47 3.63 0.35
C CYS A 22 -0.13 4.16 -1.04
N VAL A 23 1.01 4.86 -1.14
CA VAL A 23 1.51 5.42 -2.41
C VAL A 23 1.78 4.33 -3.44
N THR A 24 2.20 3.12 -3.02
CA THR A 24 2.35 1.97 -3.95
C THR A 24 1.05 1.64 -4.65
N GLY A 25 -0.07 1.56 -3.91
CA GLY A 25 -1.38 1.32 -4.51
C GLY A 25 -1.77 2.42 -5.47
N MET A 26 -1.58 3.68 -5.07
CA MET A 26 -1.89 4.85 -5.90
C MET A 26 -1.13 4.86 -7.23
N LEU A 27 0.16 4.54 -7.23
CA LEU A 27 0.98 4.49 -8.44
C LEU A 27 0.69 3.24 -9.28
N ARG A 28 0.52 2.08 -8.65
CA ARG A 28 0.25 0.80 -9.33
C ARG A 28 -1.08 0.86 -10.08
N ASP A 29 -2.10 1.47 -9.49
CA ASP A 29 -3.45 1.51 -10.04
C ASP A 29 -3.55 2.35 -11.32
N ILE A 30 -2.59 3.27 -11.56
CA ILE A 30 -2.44 3.98 -12.84
C ILE A 30 -2.15 2.97 -13.97
N PHE A 31 -1.30 1.98 -13.71
CA PHE A 31 -0.88 1.01 -14.73
C PHE A 31 -1.79 -0.21 -14.83
N LEU A 32 -2.28 -0.73 -13.69
CA LEU A 32 -3.13 -1.93 -13.66
C LEU A 32 -4.60 -1.60 -13.91
N ASN A 33 -5.13 -0.63 -13.16
CA ASN A 33 -6.55 -0.29 -13.16
C ASN A 33 -6.87 0.91 -14.08
N LYS A 34 -5.86 1.51 -14.74
CA LYS A 34 -5.97 2.68 -15.62
C LYS A 34 -6.71 3.85 -14.96
N THR A 35 -6.56 4.01 -13.65
CA THR A 35 -7.25 5.03 -12.86
C THR A 35 -6.28 5.91 -12.09
N TRP A 36 -6.55 7.21 -12.07
CA TRP A 36 -5.76 8.21 -11.33
C TRP A 36 -6.44 8.64 -10.03
N ARG A 37 -7.48 7.93 -9.59
CA ARG A 37 -8.20 8.21 -8.33
C ARG A 37 -7.24 8.27 -7.13
N GLY A 38 -6.41 7.23 -6.97
CA GLY A 38 -5.39 7.18 -5.92
C GLY A 38 -4.38 8.31 -6.01
N PHE A 39 -3.88 8.59 -7.22
CA PHE A 39 -2.93 9.67 -7.46
C PHE A 39 -3.51 11.06 -7.15
N THR A 40 -4.81 11.25 -7.33
CA THR A 40 -5.49 12.50 -6.96
C THR A 40 -5.39 12.76 -5.45
N ALA A 41 -5.48 11.72 -4.61
CA ALA A 41 -5.25 11.87 -3.17
C ALA A 41 -3.80 12.26 -2.83
N LEU A 42 -2.82 11.71 -3.55
CA LEU A 42 -1.42 12.15 -3.40
C LEU A 42 -1.25 13.64 -3.78
N LEU A 43 -1.91 14.11 -4.84
CA LEU A 43 -1.89 15.52 -5.22
C LEU A 43 -2.61 16.44 -4.22
N ILE A 44 -3.69 16.00 -3.58
CA ILE A 44 -4.36 16.73 -2.48
C ILE A 44 -3.39 16.92 -1.31
N LEU A 45 -2.67 15.87 -0.92
CA LEU A 45 -1.64 15.94 0.10
C LEU A 45 -0.55 16.95 -0.28
N ILE A 46 0.01 16.83 -1.49
CA ILE A 46 1.06 17.74 -1.99
C ILE A 46 0.55 19.18 -2.00
N SER A 47 -0.70 19.42 -2.41
CA SER A 47 -1.32 20.76 -2.44
C SER A 47 -1.38 21.40 -1.06
N VAL A 48 -1.85 20.65 -0.06
CA VAL A 48 -1.98 21.13 1.32
C VAL A 48 -0.60 21.36 1.94
N HIS A 49 0.33 20.42 1.72
CA HIS A 49 1.67 20.49 2.29
C HIS A 49 2.51 21.60 1.63
N ALA A 50 2.46 21.76 0.31
CA ALA A 50 3.16 22.81 -0.43
C ALA A 50 2.68 24.21 -0.02
N PHE A 51 1.36 24.38 0.17
CA PHE A 51 0.79 25.62 0.70
C PHE A 51 1.34 25.92 2.10
N GLY A 52 1.30 24.93 2.99
CA GLY A 52 1.80 25.07 4.37
C GLY A 52 3.28 25.43 4.44
N LEU A 53 4.14 24.73 3.66
CA LEU A 53 5.57 25.00 3.62
C LEU A 53 5.89 26.36 3.01
N THR A 54 5.25 26.73 1.89
CA THR A 54 5.48 28.02 1.24
C THR A 54 5.08 29.19 2.17
N LEU A 55 3.98 29.03 2.91
CA LEU A 55 3.54 30.02 3.90
C LEU A 55 4.54 30.17 5.06
N LEU A 56 5.01 29.06 5.62
CA LEU A 56 5.93 29.06 6.76
C LEU A 56 7.34 29.53 6.39
N THR A 57 7.82 29.18 5.20
CA THR A 57 9.09 29.70 4.66
C THR A 57 8.98 31.18 4.32
N GLY A 58 7.86 31.63 3.75
CA GLY A 58 7.63 33.07 3.51
C GLY A 58 7.46 33.90 4.78
N ALA A 59 7.22 33.26 5.93
CA ALA A 59 7.14 33.89 7.24
C ALA A 59 8.45 33.76 8.05
N ASP A 60 9.55 33.30 7.44
CA ASP A 60 10.85 33.04 8.07
C ASP A 60 10.80 32.09 9.29
N VAL A 61 9.75 31.27 9.39
CA VAL A 61 9.60 30.24 10.44
C VAL A 61 10.42 29.00 10.08
N LEU A 62 10.57 28.72 8.78
CA LEU A 62 11.28 27.55 8.26
C LEU A 62 12.28 27.97 7.18
N SER A 63 13.49 27.40 7.26
CA SER A 63 14.51 27.53 6.21
C SER A 63 14.90 26.14 5.70
N PRO A 64 14.08 25.49 4.86
CA PRO A 64 14.30 24.10 4.45
C PRO A 64 15.69 23.89 3.83
N GLU A 65 16.44 22.89 4.31
CA GLU A 65 17.68 22.45 3.67
C GLU A 65 17.35 21.52 2.50
N ILE A 66 17.43 22.04 1.28
CA ILE A 66 17.18 21.28 0.05
C ILE A 66 18.53 20.89 -0.54
N ALA A 67 18.77 19.58 -0.65
CA ALA A 67 20.03 19.07 -1.18
C ALA A 67 20.16 19.29 -2.69
N ASP A 68 21.41 19.42 -3.16
CA ASP A 68 21.74 19.46 -4.58
C ASP A 68 21.19 18.25 -5.33
N PHE A 69 20.73 18.49 -6.56
CA PHE A 69 20.15 17.46 -7.38
C PHE A 69 21.21 16.48 -7.90
N LYS A 70 21.04 15.20 -7.59
CA LYS A 70 21.94 14.10 -7.99
C LYS A 70 21.28 13.21 -9.05
N PRO A 71 21.26 13.61 -10.34
CA PRO A 71 20.40 13.00 -11.36
C PRO A 71 20.58 11.48 -11.49
N VAL A 72 21.83 11.00 -11.57
CA VAL A 72 22.09 9.57 -11.78
C VAL A 72 21.56 8.75 -10.60
N ALA A 73 21.89 9.15 -9.37
CA ALA A 73 21.44 8.49 -8.16
C ALA A 73 19.91 8.52 -8.00
N VAL A 74 19.29 9.67 -8.33
CA VAL A 74 17.83 9.86 -8.23
C VAL A 74 17.06 9.02 -9.25
N ILE A 75 17.54 8.97 -10.49
CA ILE A 75 16.91 8.20 -11.58
C ILE A 75 17.02 6.70 -11.30
N VAL A 76 18.24 6.21 -11.08
CA VAL A 76 18.50 4.79 -10.85
C VAL A 76 17.86 4.34 -9.53
N GLY A 77 18.05 5.11 -8.47
CA GLY A 77 17.48 4.82 -7.16
C GLY A 77 15.96 4.84 -7.16
N GLY A 78 15.34 5.84 -7.79
CA GLY A 78 13.89 5.94 -7.92
C GLY A 78 13.29 4.74 -8.66
N PHE A 79 13.91 4.33 -9.76
CA PHE A 79 13.45 3.17 -10.53
C PHE A 79 13.56 1.85 -9.75
N ILE A 80 14.72 1.60 -9.11
CA ILE A 80 14.93 0.41 -8.26
C ILE A 80 13.96 0.40 -7.08
N PHE A 81 13.74 1.55 -6.44
CA PHE A 81 12.76 1.69 -5.37
C PHE A 81 11.36 1.33 -5.86
N GLY A 82 10.96 1.85 -7.03
CA GLY A 82 9.67 1.56 -7.67
C GLY A 82 9.44 0.07 -7.95
N LEU A 83 10.48 -0.65 -8.39
CA LEU A 83 10.43 -2.11 -8.53
C LEU A 83 10.28 -2.81 -7.16
N GLY A 84 11.07 -2.37 -6.17
CA GLY A 84 11.09 -2.94 -4.83
C GLY A 84 9.75 -2.87 -4.11
N ILE A 85 9.03 -1.74 -4.24
CA ILE A 85 7.72 -1.57 -3.59
C ILE A 85 6.62 -2.49 -4.16
N ILE A 86 6.79 -2.99 -5.40
CA ILE A 86 5.88 -3.98 -5.98
C ILE A 86 6.17 -5.38 -5.41
N LEU A 87 7.45 -5.74 -5.27
CA LEU A 87 7.85 -7.02 -4.70
C LEU A 87 7.53 -7.14 -3.21
N SER A 88 7.75 -6.07 -2.44
CA SER A 88 7.42 -6.04 -1.01
C SER A 88 5.93 -5.91 -0.73
N GLY A 89 5.13 -5.53 -1.74
CA GLY A 89 3.71 -5.26 -1.60
C GLY A 89 3.39 -3.99 -0.79
N GLY A 90 4.36 -3.11 -0.50
CA GLY A 90 4.15 -1.90 0.29
C GLY A 90 5.18 -0.81 0.02
N CYS A 91 4.80 0.47 0.22
CA CYS A 91 5.77 1.57 0.23
C CYS A 91 6.45 1.65 1.61
N ALA A 92 7.46 2.51 1.79
CA ALA A 92 8.20 2.57 3.05
C ALA A 92 7.28 2.78 4.29
N SER A 93 6.41 3.78 4.27
CA SER A 93 5.41 3.99 5.34
C SER A 93 4.35 2.89 5.37
N GLY A 94 3.99 2.35 4.20
CA GLY A 94 3.12 1.19 4.03
C GLY A 94 3.59 -0.03 4.80
N THR A 95 4.85 -0.38 4.63
CA THR A 95 5.48 -1.52 5.30
C THR A 95 5.50 -1.33 6.82
N TRP A 96 5.72 -0.11 7.31
CA TRP A 96 5.63 0.19 8.74
C TRP A 96 4.22 0.02 9.31
N TYR A 97 3.19 0.66 8.74
CA TYR A 97 1.85 0.56 9.32
C TYR A 97 1.24 -0.85 9.13
N ARG A 98 1.55 -1.55 8.03
CA ARG A 98 1.10 -2.94 7.81
C ARG A 98 1.84 -3.94 8.68
N SER A 99 3.07 -3.63 9.10
CA SER A 99 3.75 -4.40 10.15
C SER A 99 2.94 -4.34 11.45
N ALA A 100 2.37 -3.18 11.78
CA ALA A 100 1.48 -3.00 12.92
C ALA A 100 0.10 -3.66 12.76
N GLU A 101 -0.36 -3.97 11.53
CA GLU A 101 -1.57 -4.77 11.30
C GLU A 101 -1.35 -6.28 11.50
N GLY A 102 -0.10 -6.72 11.69
CA GLY A 102 0.26 -8.12 11.92
C GLY A 102 0.76 -8.87 10.68
N LEU A 103 1.08 -8.18 9.59
CA LEU A 103 1.58 -8.83 8.38
C LEU A 103 3.07 -9.18 8.51
N VAL A 104 3.39 -10.46 8.70
CA VAL A 104 4.77 -10.95 8.86
C VAL A 104 5.61 -10.69 7.61
N GLY A 105 5.01 -10.73 6.42
CA GLY A 105 5.70 -10.33 5.18
C GLY A 105 6.20 -8.88 5.22
N SER A 106 5.47 -7.99 5.89
CA SER A 106 5.92 -6.60 6.07
C SER A 106 7.06 -6.50 7.09
N TRP A 107 7.11 -7.38 8.09
CA TRP A 107 8.24 -7.45 9.04
C TRP A 107 9.53 -7.84 8.34
N ILE A 108 9.46 -8.87 7.48
CA ILE A 108 10.58 -9.32 6.66
C ILE A 108 11.04 -8.17 5.74
N ALA A 109 10.12 -7.57 4.99
CA ALA A 109 10.45 -6.45 4.11
C ALA A 109 11.07 -5.27 4.88
N LEU A 110 10.54 -4.94 6.06
CA LEU A 110 11.03 -3.85 6.90
C LEU A 110 12.45 -4.10 7.42
N LEU A 111 12.74 -5.33 7.85
CA LEU A 111 14.07 -5.73 8.30
C LEU A 111 15.11 -5.54 7.20
N PHE A 112 14.86 -6.11 6.02
CA PHE A 112 15.77 -6.01 4.88
C PHE A 112 15.84 -4.59 4.30
N TYR A 113 14.75 -3.84 4.37
CA TYR A 113 14.72 -2.41 4.03
C TYR A 113 15.65 -1.60 4.93
N GLY A 114 15.52 -1.74 6.25
CA GLY A 114 16.37 -1.06 7.22
C GLY A 114 17.84 -1.45 7.09
N LEU A 115 18.12 -2.75 6.95
CA LEU A 115 19.48 -3.27 6.84
C LEU A 115 20.19 -2.79 5.58
N SER A 116 19.53 -2.88 4.41
CA SER A 116 20.11 -2.40 3.15
C SER A 116 20.22 -0.87 3.10
N ALA A 117 19.27 -0.14 3.69
CA ALA A 117 19.35 1.31 3.81
C ALA A 117 20.54 1.73 4.71
N ALA A 118 20.76 1.05 5.84
CA ALA A 118 21.91 1.27 6.72
C ALA A 118 23.24 0.92 6.02
N ALA A 119 23.29 -0.23 5.32
CA ALA A 119 24.48 -0.66 4.59
C ALA A 119 24.91 0.33 3.50
N MET A 120 23.95 0.96 2.81
CA MET A 120 24.20 1.96 1.77
C MET A 120 24.58 3.34 2.31
N LYS A 121 24.14 3.69 3.52
CA LYS A 121 24.33 5.04 4.08
C LYS A 121 25.57 5.17 4.94
N SER A 122 26.02 4.10 5.58
CA SER A 122 27.18 4.14 6.47
C SER A 122 27.76 2.75 6.72
N GLY A 123 27.63 1.87 5.74
CA GLY A 123 28.09 0.49 5.84
C GLY A 123 28.93 0.10 4.64
N PRO A 124 29.06 -1.20 4.36
CA PRO A 124 29.96 -1.69 3.30
C PRO A 124 29.63 -1.18 1.89
N LEU A 125 28.42 -0.67 1.67
CA LEU A 125 27.96 -0.18 0.37
C LEU A 125 27.97 1.35 0.25
N GLU A 126 28.54 2.06 1.22
CA GLU A 126 28.66 3.52 1.21
C GLU A 126 29.46 4.03 0.00
N ALA A 127 30.59 3.39 -0.32
CA ALA A 127 31.39 3.76 -1.49
C ALA A 127 30.59 3.64 -2.80
N ALA A 128 29.73 2.62 -2.92
CA ALA A 128 28.85 2.48 -4.08
C ALA A 128 27.78 3.59 -4.10
N ASN A 129 27.18 3.89 -2.94
CA ASN A 129 26.22 4.98 -2.81
C ASN A 129 26.82 6.35 -3.22
N ASP A 130 28.06 6.61 -2.80
CA ASP A 130 28.72 7.89 -3.06
C ASP A 130 29.20 8.01 -4.50
N TRP A 131 29.64 6.91 -5.11
CA TRP A 131 29.93 6.86 -6.54
C TRP A 131 28.72 7.29 -7.38
N PHE A 132 27.51 6.80 -7.08
CA PHE A 132 26.30 7.27 -7.76
C PHE A 132 25.98 8.74 -7.50
N LYS A 133 26.34 9.25 -6.32
CA LYS A 133 26.04 10.60 -5.85
C LYS A 133 27.08 11.65 -6.25
N GLN A 134 28.21 11.26 -6.82
CA GLN A 134 29.27 12.18 -7.25
C GLN A 134 28.81 13.11 -8.38
N TRP A 135 27.91 12.64 -9.24
CA TRP A 135 27.27 13.45 -10.26
C TRP A 135 26.16 14.29 -9.63
N SER A 136 26.52 15.47 -9.16
CA SER A 136 25.62 16.48 -8.60
C SER A 136 25.56 17.71 -9.50
N LEU A 137 24.37 18.31 -9.56
CA LEU A 137 24.11 19.59 -10.19
C LEU A 137 23.69 20.57 -9.09
N PRO A 138 24.23 21.80 -9.07
CA PRO A 138 23.91 22.80 -8.05
C PRO A 138 22.54 23.45 -8.31
N VAL A 139 21.51 22.62 -8.42
CA VAL A 139 20.11 23.00 -8.58
C VAL A 139 19.30 22.30 -7.52
N THR A 140 18.47 23.06 -6.82
CA THR A 140 17.67 22.58 -5.69
C THR A 140 16.20 22.51 -6.10
N THR A 141 15.59 23.66 -6.36
CA THR A 141 14.16 23.80 -6.66
C THR A 141 13.87 24.33 -8.05
N ILE A 142 12.69 23.97 -8.57
CA ILE A 142 12.21 24.40 -9.87
C ILE A 142 11.93 25.91 -9.88
N HIS A 143 11.41 26.46 -8.77
CA HIS A 143 11.07 27.88 -8.71
C HIS A 143 12.31 28.77 -8.64
N ASP A 144 13.35 28.36 -7.89
CA ASP A 144 14.62 29.08 -7.84
C ASP A 144 15.33 29.05 -9.20
N ALA A 145 15.36 27.88 -9.86
CA ALA A 145 16.00 27.74 -11.17
C ALA A 145 15.29 28.52 -12.29
N LEU A 146 13.97 28.74 -12.16
CA LEU A 146 13.19 29.54 -13.10
C LEU A 146 13.04 31.01 -12.68
N HIS A 147 13.56 31.39 -11.51
CA HIS A 147 13.38 32.72 -10.90
C HIS A 147 11.91 33.16 -10.81
N ILE A 148 11.02 32.23 -10.47
CA ILE A 148 9.57 32.48 -10.31
C ILE A 148 9.16 32.37 -8.85
N SER A 149 8.05 33.02 -8.49
CA SER A 149 7.48 32.85 -7.16
C SER A 149 6.98 31.41 -6.95
N PRO A 150 7.28 30.76 -5.81
CA PRO A 150 6.79 29.41 -5.49
C PRO A 150 5.25 29.34 -5.45
N TRP A 151 4.58 30.46 -5.16
CA TRP A 151 3.12 30.56 -5.18
C TRP A 151 2.51 30.26 -6.54
N ILE A 152 3.23 30.50 -7.64
CA ILE A 152 2.78 30.12 -8.99
C ILE A 152 2.69 28.60 -9.11
N LEU A 153 3.71 27.87 -8.62
CA LEU A 153 3.70 26.41 -8.63
C LEU A 153 2.64 25.84 -7.68
N VAL A 154 2.44 26.45 -6.52
CA VAL A 154 1.34 26.12 -5.60
C VAL A 154 -0.01 26.26 -6.30
N ALA A 155 -0.25 27.39 -6.99
CA ALA A 155 -1.48 27.63 -7.73
C ALA A 155 -1.69 26.61 -8.84
N VAL A 156 -0.65 26.26 -9.60
CA VAL A 156 -0.71 25.22 -10.65
C VAL A 156 -1.10 23.87 -10.06
N VAL A 157 -0.43 23.43 -9.00
CA VAL A 157 -0.75 22.14 -8.35
C VAL A 157 -2.16 22.15 -7.77
N TRP A 158 -2.62 23.26 -7.19
CA TRP A 158 -3.98 23.41 -6.69
C TRP A 158 -5.03 23.31 -7.80
N VAL A 159 -4.81 24.00 -8.92
CA VAL A 159 -5.72 23.94 -10.07
C VAL A 159 -5.79 22.53 -10.62
N VAL A 160 -4.64 21.87 -10.86
CA VAL A 160 -4.60 20.49 -11.35
C VAL A 160 -5.32 19.54 -10.38
N THR A 161 -5.05 19.68 -9.09
CA THR A 161 -5.68 18.88 -8.03
C THR A 161 -7.19 19.09 -8.00
N PHE A 162 -7.65 20.34 -8.07
CA PHE A 162 -9.07 20.69 -8.08
C PHE A 162 -9.80 20.12 -9.30
N LEU A 163 -9.19 20.23 -10.48
CA LEU A 163 -9.75 19.68 -11.73
C LEU A 163 -9.86 18.15 -11.68
N LEU A 164 -8.82 17.46 -11.23
CA LEU A 164 -8.83 16.00 -11.07
C LEU A 164 -9.82 15.56 -9.99
N TRP A 165 -9.86 16.24 -8.85
CA TRP A 165 -10.82 15.98 -7.79
C TRP A 165 -12.26 16.17 -8.29
N ARG A 166 -12.54 17.26 -9.00
CA ARG A 166 -13.87 17.52 -9.60
C ARG A 166 -14.25 16.41 -10.59
N HIS A 167 -13.32 16.01 -11.46
CA HIS A 167 -13.54 14.95 -12.44
C HIS A 167 -13.89 13.61 -11.79
N TYR A 168 -13.10 13.18 -10.80
CA TYR A 168 -13.36 11.91 -10.11
C TYR A 168 -14.56 11.97 -9.18
N ARG A 169 -14.82 13.11 -8.53
CA ARG A 169 -16.04 13.33 -7.74
C ARG A 169 -17.29 13.24 -8.61
N ALA A 170 -17.27 13.83 -9.82
CA ALA A 170 -18.38 13.74 -10.76
C ALA A 170 -18.61 12.28 -11.22
N LYS A 171 -17.53 11.55 -11.52
CA LYS A 171 -17.62 10.10 -11.82
C LYS A 171 -18.14 9.28 -10.65
N ASP A 172 -17.79 9.66 -9.42
CA ASP A 172 -18.22 8.95 -8.21
C ASP A 172 -19.65 9.30 -7.78
N ALA A 173 -20.19 10.46 -8.18
CA ALA A 173 -21.57 10.86 -7.89
C ALA A 173 -22.61 9.92 -8.51
N GLY A 174 -22.28 9.30 -9.65
CA GLY A 174 -23.13 8.32 -10.33
C GLY A 174 -22.87 6.86 -9.93
N ARG A 175 -21.89 6.60 -9.05
CA ARG A 175 -21.56 5.22 -8.65
C ARG A 175 -22.47 4.77 -7.51
N PRO A 176 -22.95 3.51 -7.55
CA PRO A 176 -23.64 2.92 -6.42
C PRO A 176 -22.71 2.94 -5.20
N LYS A 177 -23.21 3.54 -4.11
CA LYS A 177 -22.52 3.52 -2.82
C LYS A 177 -22.93 2.25 -2.10
N VAL A 178 -21.94 1.43 -1.77
CA VAL A 178 -22.17 0.24 -0.95
C VAL A 178 -22.03 0.65 0.52
N ASP A 179 -23.13 0.60 1.27
CA ASP A 179 -23.09 0.69 2.73
C ASP A 179 -23.15 -0.71 3.32
N LEU A 180 -22.13 -1.05 4.11
CA LEU A 180 -21.96 -2.37 4.71
C LEU A 180 -22.47 -2.39 6.17
N GLY A 181 -23.15 -1.34 6.63
CA GLY A 181 -23.75 -1.28 7.98
C GLY A 181 -22.73 -1.30 9.12
N GLN A 182 -21.47 -0.98 8.84
CA GLN A 182 -20.39 -1.04 9.82
C GLN A 182 -20.45 0.14 10.79
N PRO A 183 -20.08 -0.05 12.07
CA PRO A 183 -19.98 1.03 13.04
C PRO A 183 -18.92 2.06 12.63
N TRP A 184 -19.07 3.31 13.07
CA TRP A 184 -18.24 4.43 12.63
C TRP A 184 -16.74 4.22 12.87
N TYR A 185 -16.37 3.51 13.95
CA TYR A 185 -14.99 3.20 14.30
C TYR A 185 -14.40 2.02 13.50
N ALA A 186 -15.23 1.20 12.85
CA ALA A 186 -14.76 0.16 11.93
C ALA A 186 -14.58 0.70 10.51
N LYS A 187 -15.32 1.75 10.14
CA LYS A 187 -15.31 2.32 8.78
C LYS A 187 -13.99 3.02 8.43
N PRO A 188 -13.32 2.65 7.32
CA PRO A 188 -12.09 3.30 6.90
C PRO A 188 -12.28 4.81 6.66
N LEU A 189 -11.22 5.57 6.91
CA LEU A 189 -11.19 7.01 6.65
C LEU A 189 -11.16 7.24 5.15
N ASN A 190 -11.98 8.18 4.66
CA ASN A 190 -11.95 8.54 3.24
C ASN A 190 -10.53 8.97 2.83
N MET A 191 -10.00 8.36 1.77
CA MET A 191 -8.63 8.57 1.32
C MET A 191 -8.29 10.05 1.05
N ASN A 192 -9.24 10.87 0.58
CA ASN A 192 -9.00 12.30 0.38
C ASN A 192 -8.90 13.06 1.71
N ILE A 193 -9.67 12.67 2.72
CA ILE A 193 -9.58 13.25 4.08
C ILE A 193 -8.25 12.82 4.71
N ALA A 194 -7.86 11.56 4.54
CA ALA A 194 -6.55 11.08 4.95
C ALA A 194 -5.42 11.87 4.26
N ALA A 195 -5.53 12.17 2.97
CA ALA A 195 -4.57 12.99 2.25
C ALA A 195 -4.39 14.39 2.85
N VAL A 196 -5.51 15.08 3.14
CA VAL A 196 -5.49 16.40 3.79
C VAL A 196 -4.85 16.31 5.17
N ALA A 197 -5.27 15.33 5.98
CA ALA A 197 -4.72 15.13 7.33
C ALA A 197 -3.21 14.85 7.27
N VAL A 198 -2.75 14.00 6.36
CA VAL A 198 -1.31 13.74 6.17
C VAL A 198 -0.56 14.99 5.70
N GLY A 199 -1.13 15.82 4.81
CA GLY A 199 -0.51 17.07 4.38
C GLY A 199 -0.34 18.07 5.54
N ILE A 200 -1.34 18.17 6.42
CA ILE A 200 -1.26 18.99 7.64
C ILE A 200 -0.21 18.41 8.60
N ILE A 201 -0.25 17.10 8.87
CA ILE A 201 0.74 16.42 9.72
C ILE A 201 2.16 16.59 9.18
N GLY A 202 2.34 16.53 7.85
CA GLY A 202 3.62 16.80 7.21
C GLY A 202 4.13 18.21 7.47
N THR A 203 3.24 19.19 7.38
CA THR A 203 3.58 20.60 7.59
C THR A 203 3.95 20.87 9.05
N VAL A 204 3.10 20.44 9.98
CA VAL A 204 3.35 20.57 11.43
C VAL A 204 4.58 19.76 11.84
N GLY A 205 4.74 18.55 11.30
CA GLY A 205 5.88 17.68 11.56
C GLY A 205 7.20 18.28 11.08
N PHE A 206 7.21 19.08 10.01
CA PHE A 206 8.40 19.81 9.57
C PHE A 206 8.84 20.80 10.65
N VAL A 207 7.92 21.64 11.15
CA VAL A 207 8.19 22.62 12.22
C VAL A 207 8.73 21.92 13.46
N LEU A 208 8.05 20.88 13.93
CA LEU A 208 8.46 20.13 15.11
C LEU A 208 9.82 19.43 14.93
N SER A 209 10.15 19.00 13.70
CA SER A 209 11.47 18.45 13.39
C SER A 209 12.55 19.52 13.40
N ALA A 210 12.27 20.70 12.83
CA ALA A 210 13.20 21.83 12.79
C ALA A 210 13.54 22.31 14.22
N ASP A 211 12.54 22.45 15.08
CA ASP A 211 12.71 22.77 16.51
C ASP A 211 13.51 21.71 17.28
N ALA A 212 13.49 20.46 16.81
CA ALA A 212 14.27 19.36 17.36
C ALA A 212 15.71 19.28 16.80
N GLY A 213 16.14 20.27 16.00
CA GLY A 213 17.48 20.34 15.41
C GLY A 213 17.63 19.55 14.12
N ARG A 214 16.53 19.08 13.51
CA ARG A 214 16.53 18.39 12.22
C ARG A 214 15.71 19.18 11.21
N ASN A 215 16.40 19.94 10.37
CA ASN A 215 15.78 20.82 9.38
C ASN A 215 15.29 20.06 8.13
N GLY A 216 14.29 19.20 8.31
CA GLY A 216 13.71 18.42 7.23
C GLY A 216 12.34 17.84 7.60
N GLY A 217 11.52 17.56 6.59
CA GLY A 217 10.16 17.07 6.78
C GLY A 217 10.08 15.60 7.21
N LEU A 218 8.89 15.01 7.08
CA LEU A 218 8.68 13.59 7.39
C LEU A 218 9.60 12.69 6.54
N GLY A 219 10.21 11.70 7.19
CA GLY A 219 11.10 10.76 6.53
C GLY A 219 11.02 9.38 7.17
N ILE A 220 11.11 8.33 6.36
CA ILE A 220 11.04 6.94 6.85
C ILE A 220 12.39 6.24 6.71
N THR A 221 13.09 6.45 5.59
CA THR A 221 14.31 5.70 5.23
C THR A 221 15.47 5.94 6.20
N THR A 222 15.85 7.20 6.42
CA THR A 222 16.96 7.53 7.33
C THR A 222 16.65 7.09 8.75
N PRO A 223 15.46 7.39 9.33
CA PRO A 223 15.08 6.86 10.63
C PRO A 223 15.10 5.33 10.74
N THR A 224 14.61 4.61 9.72
CA THR A 224 14.63 3.14 9.73
C THR A 224 16.06 2.62 9.74
N ALA A 225 16.96 3.23 8.96
CA ALA A 225 18.39 2.91 9.00
C ALA A 225 19.03 3.28 10.34
N ASP A 226 18.65 4.40 10.94
CA ASP A 226 19.12 4.84 12.27
C ASP A 226 18.71 3.87 13.37
N ILE A 227 17.52 3.26 13.32
CA ILE A 227 17.13 2.19 14.25
C ILE A 227 18.09 1.02 14.12
N VAL A 228 18.34 0.54 12.90
CA VAL A 228 19.26 -0.59 12.68
C VAL A 228 20.67 -0.26 13.19
N ARG A 229 21.16 0.94 12.91
CA ARG A 229 22.47 1.41 13.38
C ARG A 229 22.53 1.51 14.90
N TRP A 230 21.52 2.08 15.54
CA TRP A 230 21.39 2.14 16.98
C TRP A 230 21.41 0.74 17.60
N THR A 231 20.63 -0.20 17.05
CA THR A 231 20.61 -1.59 17.56
C THR A 231 21.96 -2.30 17.40
N ALA A 232 22.73 -1.99 16.36
CA ALA A 232 24.02 -2.63 16.10
C ALA A 232 25.18 -2.00 16.88
N THR A 233 25.13 -0.68 17.13
CA THR A 233 26.27 0.08 17.67
C THR A 233 26.04 0.66 19.06
N GLY A 234 24.79 0.75 19.52
CA GLY A 234 24.42 1.44 20.76
C GLY A 234 24.53 2.97 20.69
N ASP A 235 24.82 3.57 19.52
CA ASP A 235 24.99 5.02 19.37
C ASP A 235 23.67 5.78 19.60
N SER A 236 23.52 6.36 20.79
CA SER A 236 22.34 7.14 21.19
C SER A 236 22.06 8.35 20.30
N ALA A 237 23.05 8.88 19.56
CA ALA A 237 22.84 9.98 18.63
C ALA A 237 21.91 9.60 17.45
N ARG A 238 21.76 8.30 17.18
CA ARG A 238 20.81 7.77 16.18
C ARG A 238 19.37 7.78 16.67
N MET A 239 19.14 7.93 17.97
CA MET A 239 17.79 8.08 18.53
C MET A 239 17.35 9.54 18.49
N ASN A 240 17.02 10.01 17.28
CA ASN A 240 16.61 11.38 17.00
C ASN A 240 15.08 11.50 16.79
N TRP A 241 14.62 12.71 16.48
CA TRP A 241 13.20 13.00 16.22
C TRP A 241 12.59 12.09 15.13
N GLY A 242 13.32 11.83 14.04
CA GLY A 242 12.86 10.98 12.95
C GLY A 242 12.76 9.50 13.37
N THR A 243 13.71 9.02 14.17
CA THR A 243 13.68 7.67 14.74
C THR A 243 12.45 7.45 15.62
N LEU A 244 12.14 8.44 16.47
CA LEU A 244 10.92 8.42 17.27
C LEU A 244 9.64 8.55 16.42
N LEU A 245 9.68 9.27 15.30
CA LEU A 245 8.57 9.34 14.34
C LEU A 245 8.19 7.96 13.79
N VAL A 246 9.15 7.15 13.34
CA VAL A 246 8.83 5.83 12.76
C VAL A 246 8.40 4.82 13.84
N ILE A 247 8.95 4.90 15.05
CA ILE A 247 8.48 4.11 16.21
C ILE A 247 7.04 4.51 16.55
N GLY A 248 6.76 5.81 16.61
CA GLY A 248 5.42 6.34 16.85
C GLY A 248 4.45 5.90 15.77
N LEU A 249 4.87 5.90 14.50
CA LEU A 249 4.08 5.41 13.37
C LEU A 249 3.64 3.95 13.60
N LEU A 250 4.55 3.08 14.01
CA LEU A 250 4.22 1.69 14.32
C LEU A 250 3.20 1.60 15.46
N VAL A 251 3.43 2.34 16.56
CA VAL A 251 2.54 2.33 17.73
C VAL A 251 1.15 2.85 17.39
N GLY A 252 1.06 3.98 16.68
CA GLY A 252 -0.21 4.58 16.28
C GLY A 252 -1.00 3.72 15.31
N ALA A 253 -0.32 3.12 14.33
CA ALA A 253 -0.93 2.15 13.43
C ALA A 253 -1.42 0.90 14.17
N PHE A 254 -0.70 0.42 15.18
CA PHE A 254 -1.10 -0.76 15.95
C PHE A 254 -2.35 -0.48 16.80
N ILE A 255 -2.41 0.68 17.46
CA ILE A 255 -3.59 1.12 18.21
C ILE A 255 -4.79 1.25 17.26
N ALA A 256 -4.61 1.86 16.09
CA ALA A 256 -5.67 2.01 15.10
C ALA A 256 -6.16 0.66 14.56
N ALA A 257 -5.25 -0.26 14.22
CA ALA A 257 -5.59 -1.60 13.74
C ALA A 257 -6.34 -2.41 14.79
N LYS A 258 -5.92 -2.36 16.07
CA LYS A 258 -6.56 -3.09 17.16
C LYS A 258 -7.95 -2.54 17.49
N THR A 259 -8.11 -1.21 17.52
CA THR A 259 -9.41 -0.56 17.78
C THR A 259 -10.41 -0.78 16.65
N ALA A 260 -9.92 -0.88 15.40
CA ALA A 260 -10.73 -1.25 14.25
C ALA A 260 -11.05 -2.76 14.20
N GLY A 261 -10.32 -3.58 14.95
CA GLY A 261 -10.36 -5.04 14.85
C GLY A 261 -9.81 -5.57 13.52
N GLU A 262 -8.86 -4.84 12.94
CA GLU A 262 -8.14 -5.16 11.70
C GLU A 262 -6.76 -5.80 11.96
N PHE A 263 -6.39 -6.00 13.23
CA PHE A 263 -5.16 -6.69 13.62
C PHE A 263 -5.31 -8.21 13.57
N ARG A 264 -4.47 -8.87 12.77
CA ARG A 264 -4.32 -10.33 12.76
C ARG A 264 -2.93 -10.69 12.28
N VAL A 265 -2.27 -11.61 12.97
CA VAL A 265 -0.97 -12.11 12.53
C VAL A 265 -1.15 -12.99 11.29
N ARG A 266 -0.55 -12.57 10.18
CA ARG A 266 -0.63 -13.24 8.87
C ARG A 266 0.76 -13.65 8.42
N VAL A 267 1.00 -14.95 8.36
CA VAL A 267 2.28 -15.53 7.96
C VAL A 267 2.27 -15.77 6.45
N PRO A 268 3.20 -15.18 5.68
CA PRO A 268 3.28 -15.39 4.24
C PRO A 268 3.82 -16.79 3.91
N ASP A 269 3.48 -17.29 2.72
CA ASP A 269 4.13 -18.46 2.13
C ASP A 269 5.60 -18.14 1.75
N ALA A 270 6.37 -19.19 1.43
CA ALA A 270 7.79 -19.06 1.10
C ALA A 270 8.06 -18.15 -0.11
N GLN A 271 7.17 -18.14 -1.12
CA GLN A 271 7.34 -17.29 -2.29
C GLN A 271 7.07 -15.83 -1.94
N THR A 272 6.06 -15.54 -1.14
CA THR A 272 5.79 -14.18 -0.67
C THR A 272 6.88 -13.69 0.28
N ALA A 273 7.41 -14.54 1.15
CA ALA A 273 8.54 -14.22 2.01
C ALA A 273 9.79 -13.84 1.21
N THR A 274 10.16 -14.63 0.19
CA THR A 274 11.32 -14.33 -0.67
C THR A 274 11.14 -13.04 -1.47
N ARG A 275 9.93 -12.75 -1.96
CA ARG A 275 9.60 -11.46 -2.59
C ARG A 275 9.72 -10.30 -1.60
N ALA A 276 9.32 -10.48 -0.35
CA ALA A 276 9.46 -9.48 0.70
C ALA A 276 10.93 -9.17 1.02
N ILE A 277 11.81 -10.18 1.05
CA ILE A 277 13.26 -10.01 1.22
C ILE A 277 13.83 -9.15 0.10
N TRP A 278 13.65 -9.58 -1.16
CA TRP A 278 14.20 -8.85 -2.31
C TRP A 278 13.58 -7.46 -2.47
N GLY A 279 12.27 -7.34 -2.22
CA GLY A 279 11.57 -6.06 -2.20
C GLY A 279 12.14 -5.11 -1.15
N GLY A 280 12.38 -5.60 0.07
CA GLY A 280 13.01 -4.83 1.15
C GLY A 280 14.41 -4.35 0.77
N ILE A 281 15.27 -5.23 0.25
CA ILE A 281 16.62 -4.87 -0.22
C ILE A 281 16.56 -3.79 -1.30
N MET A 282 15.73 -3.97 -2.32
CA MET A 282 15.57 -3.00 -3.41
C MET A 282 15.03 -1.67 -2.92
N MET A 283 14.09 -1.68 -1.97
CA MET A 283 13.59 -0.46 -1.34
C MET A 283 14.71 0.28 -0.58
N GLY A 284 15.58 -0.42 0.14
CA GLY A 284 16.59 0.24 0.95
C GLY A 284 17.72 0.80 0.09
N VAL A 285 18.18 0.02 -0.89
CA VAL A 285 19.15 0.47 -1.90
C VAL A 285 18.59 1.64 -2.71
N GLY A 286 17.38 1.49 -3.27
CA GLY A 286 16.75 2.50 -4.10
C GLY A 286 16.49 3.81 -3.36
N ALA A 287 15.97 3.74 -2.12
CA ALA A 287 15.72 4.95 -1.32
C ALA A 287 17.02 5.64 -0.86
N SER A 288 18.08 4.88 -0.59
CA SER A 288 19.38 5.47 -0.22
C SER A 288 20.06 6.18 -1.40
N LEU A 289 20.00 5.59 -2.60
CA LEU A 289 20.48 6.22 -3.83
C LEU A 289 19.65 7.45 -4.18
N ALA A 290 18.32 7.33 -4.16
CA ALA A 290 17.42 8.41 -4.54
C ALA A 290 17.40 9.59 -3.57
N GLY A 291 18.02 9.46 -2.39
CA GLY A 291 17.96 10.45 -1.32
C GLY A 291 16.66 10.40 -0.49
N GLY A 292 15.68 9.59 -0.89
CA GLY A 292 14.42 9.45 -0.17
C GLY A 292 13.52 8.33 -0.70
N CYS A 293 12.55 7.94 0.13
CA CYS A 293 11.43 7.07 -0.26
C CYS A 293 10.22 7.91 -0.72
N THR A 294 9.08 7.27 -0.95
CA THR A 294 7.81 7.94 -1.31
C THR A 294 7.35 9.01 -0.33
N VAL A 295 7.68 8.91 0.97
CA VAL A 295 7.36 9.97 1.94
C VAL A 295 8.33 11.14 1.82
N GLY A 296 9.63 10.88 1.77
CA GLY A 296 10.63 11.95 1.63
C GLY A 296 10.53 12.62 0.26
N ASN A 297 10.81 11.87 -0.80
CA ASN A 297 10.85 12.41 -2.15
C ASN A 297 9.46 12.64 -2.76
N GLY A 298 8.52 11.72 -2.51
CA GLY A 298 7.21 11.76 -3.15
C GLY A 298 6.20 12.70 -2.48
N MET A 299 6.37 13.04 -1.20
CA MET A 299 5.47 13.93 -0.46
C MET A 299 6.16 15.24 -0.04
N VAL A 300 7.29 15.17 0.66
CA VAL A 300 7.96 16.38 1.21
C VAL A 300 8.66 17.17 0.10
N GLU A 301 9.57 16.53 -0.63
CA GLU A 301 10.37 17.19 -1.67
C GLU A 301 9.56 17.69 -2.87
N THR A 302 8.52 16.95 -3.28
CA THR A 302 7.58 17.41 -4.30
C THR A 302 6.79 18.64 -3.86
N SER A 303 6.47 18.74 -2.56
CA SER A 303 5.81 19.91 -1.98
C SER A 303 6.74 21.12 -1.83
N LEU A 304 8.05 20.90 -1.74
CA LEU A 304 9.09 21.93 -1.84
C LEU A 304 9.44 22.29 -3.30
N PHE A 305 8.81 21.62 -4.28
CA PHE A 305 9.11 21.76 -5.70
C PHE A 305 10.58 21.49 -6.06
N SER A 306 11.24 20.54 -5.38
CA SER A 306 12.61 20.17 -5.68
C SER A 306 12.73 19.30 -6.93
N PHE A 307 13.83 19.45 -7.68
CA PHE A 307 14.10 18.58 -8.84
C PHE A 307 14.23 17.12 -8.40
N GLN A 308 14.86 16.88 -7.25
CA GLN A 308 14.99 15.55 -6.67
C GLN A 308 13.61 14.91 -6.45
N GLY A 309 12.67 15.61 -5.82
CA GLY A 309 11.35 15.06 -5.51
C GLY A 309 10.57 14.65 -6.76
N TRP A 310 10.44 15.55 -7.73
CA TRP A 310 9.65 15.30 -8.95
C TRP A 310 10.27 14.24 -9.86
N VAL A 311 11.59 14.30 -10.07
CA VAL A 311 12.29 13.29 -10.89
C VAL A 311 12.24 11.93 -10.19
N SER A 312 12.47 11.88 -8.88
CA SER A 312 12.39 10.63 -8.12
C SER A 312 11.00 10.02 -8.19
N LEU A 313 9.94 10.81 -7.98
CA LEU A 313 8.56 10.33 -8.06
C LEU A 313 8.21 9.77 -9.45
N PHE A 314 8.66 10.45 -10.51
CA PHE A 314 8.46 9.98 -11.88
C PHE A 314 9.13 8.63 -12.13
N PHE A 315 10.40 8.47 -11.77
CA PHE A 315 11.11 7.20 -11.95
C PHE A 315 10.63 6.09 -11.00
N MET A 316 10.16 6.44 -9.80
CA MET A 316 9.44 5.49 -8.93
C MET A 316 8.16 4.99 -9.60
N ALA A 317 7.38 5.87 -10.24
CA ALA A 317 6.18 5.48 -10.98
C ALA A 317 6.52 4.58 -12.18
N LEU A 318 7.59 4.87 -12.92
CA LEU A 318 8.07 3.99 -14.00
C LEU A 318 8.52 2.62 -13.48
N GLY A 319 9.24 2.59 -12.35
CA GLY A 319 9.64 1.35 -11.68
C GLY A 319 8.44 0.54 -11.23
N VAL A 320 7.40 1.19 -10.69
CA VAL A 320 6.13 0.55 -10.34
C VAL A 320 5.44 -0.04 -11.57
N GLY A 321 5.37 0.71 -12.68
CA GLY A 321 4.78 0.22 -13.93
C GLY A 321 5.53 -0.99 -14.50
N ALA A 322 6.86 -0.95 -14.49
CA ALA A 322 7.71 -2.07 -14.90
C ALA A 322 7.51 -3.28 -13.98
N GLY A 323 7.56 -3.09 -12.66
CA GLY A 323 7.39 -4.16 -11.68
C GLY A 323 6.01 -4.80 -11.75
N ALA A 324 4.96 -4.00 -11.90
CA ALA A 324 3.60 -4.50 -12.09
C ALA A 324 3.48 -5.34 -13.36
N ARG A 325 4.11 -4.90 -14.46
CA ARG A 325 4.13 -5.66 -15.72
C ARG A 325 4.93 -6.96 -15.65
N LEU A 326 5.97 -7.01 -14.82
CA LEU A 326 6.85 -8.18 -14.69
C LEU A 326 6.28 -9.22 -13.72
N TRP A 327 5.79 -8.80 -12.55
CA TRP A 327 5.42 -9.71 -11.46
C TRP A 327 3.91 -9.83 -11.20
N LEU A 328 3.11 -8.84 -11.61
CA LEU A 328 1.65 -8.85 -11.40
C LEU A 328 0.86 -9.21 -12.66
N LYS A 329 1.53 -9.51 -13.78
CA LYS A 329 0.85 -10.01 -14.98
C LYS A 329 0.13 -11.32 -14.65
N PRO A 330 -1.12 -11.51 -15.11
CA PRO A 330 -1.80 -12.79 -14.97
C PRO A 330 -0.96 -13.85 -15.70
N LYS A 331 -0.54 -14.89 -15.00
CA LYS A 331 -0.11 -16.12 -15.68
C LYS A 331 -1.32 -16.60 -16.47
N LYS A 332 -1.22 -16.69 -17.80
CA LYS A 332 -2.06 -17.61 -18.56
C LYS A 332 -1.89 -18.97 -17.88
N SER A 333 -3.00 -19.61 -17.52
CA SER A 333 -3.01 -20.98 -16.96
C SER A 333 -2.10 -21.84 -17.85
N GLN A 334 -0.92 -22.17 -17.32
CA GLN A 334 -0.10 -23.24 -17.84
C GLN A 334 -0.36 -24.38 -16.89
N GLY A 335 -1.05 -25.40 -17.40
CA GLY A 335 -1.61 -26.52 -16.66
C GLY A 335 -0.64 -27.03 -15.60
N HIS A 336 -1.03 -26.87 -14.34
CA HIS A 336 -0.40 -27.56 -13.24
C HIS A 336 -1.21 -28.83 -12.99
N GLN A 337 -0.53 -29.97 -13.01
CA GLN A 337 -1.10 -31.25 -12.60
C GLN A 337 -1.65 -31.12 -11.16
N PRO A 338 -2.73 -31.86 -10.82
CA PRO A 338 -3.49 -31.65 -9.59
C PRO A 338 -2.61 -31.88 -8.36
N GLN A 339 -2.13 -30.80 -7.76
CA GLN A 339 -1.58 -30.80 -6.43
C GLN A 339 -2.69 -30.48 -5.43
N GLN A 340 -2.66 -31.23 -4.33
CA GLN A 340 -3.58 -31.16 -3.19
C GLN A 340 -3.83 -29.71 -2.73
N PRO A 341 -5.03 -29.43 -2.18
CA PRO A 341 -5.43 -28.08 -1.82
C PRO A 341 -4.37 -27.42 -0.93
N GLN A 342 -3.81 -26.32 -1.42
CA GLN A 342 -2.94 -25.43 -0.64
C GLN A 342 -3.79 -24.76 0.43
N ASN A 343 -4.02 -25.51 1.51
CA ASN A 343 -4.71 -25.04 2.70
C ASN A 343 -3.81 -24.05 3.43
N TYR A 344 -4.19 -22.78 3.44
CA TYR A 344 -3.90 -21.91 4.58
C TYR A 344 -4.82 -22.33 5.73
N SER A 345 -4.50 -23.47 6.34
CA SER A 345 -5.25 -23.98 7.49
C SER A 345 -4.92 -23.14 8.72
N THR A 346 -5.80 -22.19 9.09
CA THR A 346 -6.24 -22.16 10.48
C THR A 346 -7.46 -23.05 10.55
N ALA A 347 -7.45 -24.08 11.37
CA ALA A 347 -8.50 -25.08 11.52
C ALA A 347 -9.87 -24.53 12.03
N GLU A 348 -10.13 -23.24 11.87
CA GLU A 348 -11.42 -22.55 12.10
C GLU A 348 -12.12 -22.14 10.79
N SER A 349 -11.47 -22.29 9.63
CA SER A 349 -12.12 -22.04 8.35
C SER A 349 -13.00 -23.25 8.00
N VAL A 350 -14.31 -23.07 8.10
CA VAL A 350 -15.41 -24.03 7.88
C VAL A 350 -15.85 -24.82 9.13
N ASP A 351 -16.32 -24.11 10.16
CA ASP A 351 -17.37 -24.62 11.07
C ASP A 351 -18.52 -23.61 11.30
N ASN A 352 -18.33 -22.31 10.97
CA ASN A 352 -19.36 -21.27 11.09
C ASN A 352 -20.11 -20.97 9.79
N ALA A 353 -20.10 -21.91 8.83
CA ALA A 353 -21.13 -21.87 7.80
C ALA A 353 -22.46 -22.14 8.49
N VAL A 354 -23.37 -21.16 8.52
CA VAL A 354 -24.79 -21.43 8.71
C VAL A 354 -25.25 -22.17 7.45
N VAL A 355 -24.90 -23.46 7.39
CA VAL A 355 -25.56 -24.44 6.54
C VAL A 355 -26.88 -24.72 7.25
N SER A 356 -27.98 -24.23 6.68
CA SER A 356 -29.31 -24.60 7.15
C SER A 356 -29.41 -26.12 7.20
N ALA A 357 -29.91 -26.65 8.31
CA ALA A 357 -29.67 -27.98 8.83
C ALA A 357 -30.40 -29.14 8.12
N GLU A 358 -30.56 -29.12 6.80
CA GLU A 358 -31.43 -30.07 6.09
C GLU A 358 -30.75 -31.07 5.15
N ASP A 359 -29.46 -30.96 4.85
CA ASP A 359 -28.78 -31.94 3.98
C ASP A 359 -27.74 -32.78 4.72
N LYS A 360 -28.22 -33.65 5.62
CA LYS A 360 -27.50 -34.88 5.99
C LYS A 360 -28.03 -36.03 5.15
N VAL A 361 -27.24 -36.53 4.20
CA VAL A 361 -27.48 -37.85 3.60
C VAL A 361 -26.22 -38.72 3.66
N LEU A 362 -26.45 -39.92 4.18
CA LEU A 362 -25.54 -41.00 4.58
C LEU A 362 -24.86 -41.73 3.41
N PRO A 363 -23.79 -42.50 3.65
CA PRO A 363 -23.04 -43.18 2.60
C PRO A 363 -23.75 -44.44 2.12
N SER A 364 -23.71 -44.73 0.82
CA SER A 364 -24.11 -46.04 0.30
C SER A 364 -23.19 -46.50 -0.83
N PHE A 365 -23.01 -47.82 -0.83
CA PHE A 365 -22.00 -48.61 -1.52
C PHE A 365 -22.22 -48.76 -3.04
N THR A 366 -21.12 -49.10 -3.71
CA THR A 366 -20.90 -49.45 -5.12
C THR A 366 -21.84 -50.50 -5.72
N THR A 367 -22.23 -50.29 -6.99
CA THR A 367 -22.21 -51.32 -8.05
C THR A 367 -21.89 -50.68 -9.41
N ALA A 368 -21.03 -51.36 -10.18
CA ALA A 368 -20.61 -50.97 -11.52
C ALA A 368 -21.49 -51.65 -12.58
N THR A 369 -21.94 -50.91 -13.60
CA THR A 369 -22.10 -51.38 -14.98
C THR A 369 -22.03 -50.18 -15.92
N GLY A 370 -21.26 -50.33 -17.00
CA GLY A 370 -20.90 -49.24 -17.90
C GLY A 370 -21.96 -48.90 -18.95
N ALA A 371 -22.00 -47.62 -19.31
CA ALA A 371 -22.24 -47.14 -20.66
C ALA A 371 -21.55 -45.77 -20.77
N VAL A 372 -20.62 -45.66 -21.71
CA VAL A 372 -19.82 -44.47 -21.98
C VAL A 372 -20.74 -43.39 -22.57
N ALA A 373 -21.30 -42.56 -21.70
CA ALA A 373 -21.76 -41.23 -22.04
C ALA A 373 -20.67 -40.27 -21.57
N LEU A 374 -19.90 -39.73 -22.53
CA LEU A 374 -19.04 -38.57 -22.31
C LEU A 374 -19.92 -37.38 -21.90
N LYS A 375 -20.27 -37.31 -20.62
CA LYS A 375 -20.58 -36.03 -19.97
C LYS A 375 -19.26 -35.27 -19.98
N THR A 376 -19.19 -34.27 -20.85
CA THR A 376 -18.22 -33.19 -20.76
C THR A 376 -18.26 -32.69 -19.33
N LYS A 377 -17.27 -33.10 -18.52
CA LYS A 377 -17.01 -32.51 -17.22
C LYS A 377 -16.78 -31.02 -17.51
N PRO A 378 -17.56 -30.09 -16.97
CA PRO A 378 -17.20 -28.68 -17.05
C PRO A 378 -15.79 -28.59 -16.47
N GLN A 379 -14.86 -27.96 -17.19
CA GLN A 379 -13.53 -27.70 -16.67
C GLN A 379 -13.72 -27.00 -15.32
N THR A 380 -13.25 -27.64 -14.26
CA THR A 380 -13.43 -27.14 -12.89
C THR A 380 -12.81 -25.75 -12.81
N LYS A 381 -13.61 -24.76 -12.42
CA LYS A 381 -13.23 -23.39 -12.04
C LYS A 381 -12.02 -23.46 -11.10
N GLU A 382 -10.82 -23.35 -11.65
CA GLU A 382 -9.58 -23.93 -11.07
C GLU A 382 -9.17 -23.31 -9.72
N LYS A 383 -9.65 -22.10 -9.43
CA LYS A 383 -9.41 -21.35 -8.19
C LYS A 383 -10.60 -21.28 -7.23
N ALA A 384 -11.77 -21.78 -7.62
CA ALA A 384 -13.00 -21.63 -6.85
C ALA A 384 -13.64 -22.98 -6.53
N ARG A 385 -13.93 -23.21 -5.26
CA ARG A 385 -14.53 -24.45 -4.78
C ARG A 385 -16.05 -24.36 -4.91
N ALA A 386 -16.67 -25.29 -5.61
CA ALA A 386 -18.14 -25.36 -5.68
C ALA A 386 -18.75 -25.68 -4.29
N LEU A 387 -19.74 -24.90 -3.87
CA LEU A 387 -20.51 -25.10 -2.64
C LEU A 387 -21.88 -25.74 -2.89
N GLY A 388 -22.28 -25.90 -4.16
CA GLY A 388 -23.61 -26.35 -4.55
C GLY A 388 -24.58 -25.18 -4.77
N GLY A 389 -25.70 -25.44 -5.46
CA GLY A 389 -26.74 -24.44 -5.70
C GLY A 389 -26.30 -23.20 -6.48
N GLY A 390 -25.33 -23.33 -7.41
CA GLY A 390 -24.78 -22.20 -8.17
C GLY A 390 -23.86 -21.28 -7.37
N ARG A 391 -23.42 -21.70 -6.17
CA ARG A 391 -22.48 -20.94 -5.32
C ARG A 391 -21.07 -21.51 -5.40
N TYR A 392 -20.09 -20.61 -5.41
CA TYR A 392 -18.66 -20.93 -5.46
C TYR A 392 -17.93 -20.17 -4.36
N ALA A 393 -17.03 -20.83 -3.65
CA ALA A 393 -16.16 -20.23 -2.65
C ALA A 393 -14.80 -19.87 -3.26
N LEU A 394 -14.31 -18.68 -2.96
CA LEU A 394 -12.96 -18.21 -3.25
C LEU A 394 -12.30 -17.80 -1.93
N ASP A 395 -11.26 -18.53 -1.53
CA ASP A 395 -10.48 -18.23 -0.34
C ASP A 395 -9.23 -17.42 -0.72
N THR A 396 -9.15 -16.19 -0.22
CA THR A 396 -8.03 -15.27 -0.41
C THR A 396 -7.46 -14.79 0.93
N LEU A 397 -7.68 -15.54 2.02
CA LEU A 397 -7.08 -15.26 3.31
C LEU A 397 -5.54 -15.29 3.23
N GLY A 398 -4.88 -14.33 3.87
CA GLY A 398 -3.44 -14.13 3.82
C GLY A 398 -2.95 -13.40 2.56
N ALA A 399 -3.79 -13.24 1.54
CA ALA A 399 -3.39 -12.59 0.29
C ALA A 399 -3.24 -11.07 0.47
N VAL A 400 -2.14 -10.54 -0.06
CA VAL A 400 -1.85 -9.10 -0.04
C VAL A 400 -2.57 -8.40 -1.18
N CYS A 401 -3.07 -7.19 -0.95
CA CYS A 401 -3.64 -6.39 -2.02
C CYS A 401 -2.61 -6.11 -3.15
N PRO A 402 -2.96 -6.34 -4.43
CA PRO A 402 -4.31 -6.35 -5.00
C PRO A 402 -4.89 -7.75 -5.27
N PHE A 403 -4.27 -8.82 -4.79
CA PHE A 403 -4.60 -10.19 -5.22
C PHE A 403 -6.06 -10.60 -4.95
N PRO A 404 -6.67 -10.33 -3.78
CA PRO A 404 -8.07 -10.68 -3.54
C PRO A 404 -9.03 -10.16 -4.62
N LEU A 405 -8.87 -8.91 -5.05
CA LEU A 405 -9.72 -8.32 -6.08
C LEU A 405 -9.41 -8.88 -7.48
N ILE A 406 -8.14 -9.12 -7.80
CA ILE A 406 -7.75 -9.68 -9.10
C ILE A 406 -8.31 -11.09 -9.26
N GLU A 407 -8.22 -11.91 -8.23
CA GLU A 407 -8.72 -13.29 -8.25
C GLU A 407 -10.24 -13.34 -8.26
N ALA A 408 -10.91 -12.48 -7.49
CA ALA A 408 -12.36 -12.31 -7.56
C ALA A 408 -12.83 -11.97 -8.98
N LYS A 409 -12.16 -11.03 -9.66
CA LYS A 409 -12.45 -10.66 -11.06
C LYS A 409 -12.26 -11.84 -12.03
N GLN A 410 -11.20 -12.63 -11.83
CA GLN A 410 -10.90 -13.80 -12.67
C GLN A 410 -12.00 -14.85 -12.55
N VAL A 411 -12.36 -15.22 -11.31
CA VAL A 411 -13.39 -16.24 -11.08
C VAL A 411 -14.75 -15.72 -11.54
N MET A 412 -15.09 -14.46 -11.27
CA MET A 412 -16.37 -13.88 -11.69
C MET A 412 -16.55 -13.86 -13.22
N ALA A 413 -15.46 -13.71 -13.98
CA ALA A 413 -15.51 -13.79 -15.44
C ALA A 413 -15.95 -15.18 -15.94
N GLU A 414 -15.66 -16.24 -15.17
CA GLU A 414 -16.00 -17.63 -15.47
C GLU A 414 -17.39 -18.06 -14.96
N LEU A 415 -18.06 -17.23 -14.15
CA LEU A 415 -19.40 -17.52 -13.62
C LEU A 415 -20.51 -17.19 -14.62
N GLU A 416 -21.64 -17.89 -14.52
CA GLU A 416 -22.86 -17.58 -15.27
C GLU A 416 -23.73 -16.55 -14.51
N PRO A 417 -24.56 -15.75 -15.19
CA PRO A 417 -25.51 -14.85 -14.53
C PRO A 417 -26.42 -15.60 -13.54
N GLY A 418 -26.54 -15.07 -12.32
CA GLY A 418 -27.27 -15.70 -11.22
C GLY A 418 -26.41 -16.61 -10.33
N GLU A 419 -25.21 -17.01 -10.76
CA GLU A 419 -24.25 -17.70 -9.89
C GLU A 419 -23.63 -16.71 -8.88
N ALA A 420 -23.28 -17.22 -7.70
CA ALA A 420 -22.74 -16.42 -6.61
C ALA A 420 -21.31 -16.84 -6.26
N LEU A 421 -20.46 -15.84 -6.01
CA LEU A 421 -19.10 -15.98 -5.52
C LEU A 421 -19.03 -15.54 -4.06
N VAL A 422 -18.78 -16.47 -3.16
CA VAL A 422 -18.50 -16.23 -1.74
C VAL A 422 -17.00 -16.03 -1.59
N ILE A 423 -16.57 -14.86 -1.16
CA ILE A 423 -15.15 -14.48 -1.10
C ILE A 423 -14.76 -14.28 0.35
N ASP A 424 -13.83 -15.10 0.83
CA ASP A 424 -13.19 -14.96 2.13
C ASP A 424 -11.86 -14.22 1.97
N PHE A 425 -11.66 -13.18 2.77
CA PHE A 425 -10.47 -12.34 2.67
C PHE A 425 -10.13 -11.65 3.99
N ASP A 426 -8.86 -11.28 4.14
CA ASP A 426 -8.34 -10.53 5.29
C ASP A 426 -7.53 -9.30 4.88
N CYS A 427 -7.39 -8.99 3.58
CA CYS A 427 -6.88 -7.69 3.17
C CYS A 427 -7.90 -6.60 3.55
N THR A 428 -7.50 -5.68 4.43
CA THR A 428 -8.36 -4.58 4.87
C THR A 428 -8.91 -3.79 3.68
N GLN A 429 -8.07 -3.44 2.70
CA GLN A 429 -8.53 -2.69 1.51
C GLN A 429 -9.61 -3.42 0.69
N ALA A 430 -9.67 -4.76 0.74
CA ALA A 430 -10.66 -5.53 0.01
C ALA A 430 -12.09 -5.33 0.54
N THR A 431 -12.24 -4.88 1.78
CA THR A 431 -13.55 -4.49 2.37
C THR A 431 -14.23 -3.34 1.63
N GLU A 432 -13.47 -2.51 0.90
CA GLU A 432 -14.00 -1.44 0.06
C GLU A 432 -13.91 -1.82 -1.42
N SER A 433 -12.76 -2.38 -1.84
CA SER A 433 -12.51 -2.55 -3.26
C SER A 433 -13.35 -3.65 -3.91
N ILE A 434 -13.65 -4.75 -3.19
CA ILE A 434 -14.48 -5.84 -3.75
C ILE A 434 -15.94 -5.40 -3.87
N PRO A 435 -16.60 -4.88 -2.81
CA PRO A 435 -17.99 -4.43 -2.93
C PRO A 435 -18.16 -3.31 -3.94
N GLN A 436 -17.23 -2.35 -3.97
CA GLN A 436 -17.31 -1.24 -4.91
C GLN A 436 -17.09 -1.71 -6.36
N TRP A 437 -16.17 -2.65 -6.61
CA TRP A 437 -15.99 -3.21 -7.94
C TRP A 437 -17.24 -3.98 -8.39
N ALA A 438 -17.81 -4.81 -7.52
CA ALA A 438 -19.03 -5.53 -7.81
C ALA A 438 -20.15 -4.56 -8.22
N ALA A 439 -20.34 -3.49 -7.44
CA ALA A 439 -21.35 -2.49 -7.72
C ALA A 439 -21.05 -1.70 -9.01
N ASP A 440 -19.79 -1.42 -9.34
CA ASP A 440 -19.39 -0.77 -10.59
C ASP A 440 -19.71 -1.62 -11.84
N GLU A 441 -19.56 -2.93 -11.75
CA GLU A 441 -19.90 -3.89 -12.82
C GLU A 441 -21.39 -4.29 -12.79
N GLY A 442 -22.19 -3.71 -11.90
CA GLY A 442 -23.61 -4.03 -11.75
C GLY A 442 -23.90 -5.36 -11.03
N HIS A 443 -22.88 -6.02 -10.49
CA HIS A 443 -23.04 -7.22 -9.66
C HIS A 443 -23.69 -6.90 -8.31
N GLU A 444 -24.54 -7.79 -7.82
CA GLU A 444 -25.22 -7.62 -6.53
C GLU A 444 -24.30 -8.06 -5.39
N VAL A 445 -24.15 -7.23 -4.36
CA VAL A 445 -23.37 -7.54 -3.15
C VAL A 445 -24.31 -7.98 -2.04
N ARG A 446 -24.11 -9.19 -1.51
CA ARG A 446 -24.87 -9.80 -0.42
C ARG A 446 -23.96 -10.25 0.71
N ASP A 447 -24.56 -10.48 1.88
CA ASP A 447 -23.96 -11.21 3.01
C ASP A 447 -22.58 -10.70 3.42
N PHE A 448 -22.35 -9.39 3.45
CA PHE A 448 -21.10 -8.85 3.98
C PHE A 448 -21.09 -8.99 5.50
N HIS A 449 -20.23 -9.86 6.02
CA HIS A 449 -20.08 -10.04 7.45
C HIS A 449 -18.63 -10.29 7.83
N ARG A 450 -18.33 -9.96 9.09
CA ARG A 450 -17.01 -10.16 9.69
C ARG A 450 -16.97 -11.56 10.29
N LEU A 451 -16.01 -12.38 9.88
CA LEU A 451 -15.86 -13.79 10.29
C LEU A 451 -15.06 -13.96 11.60
N GLY A 452 -14.46 -12.90 12.12
CA GLY A 452 -13.60 -12.91 13.30
C GLY A 452 -12.66 -11.69 13.34
N ASP A 453 -11.47 -11.83 13.92
CA ASP A 453 -10.48 -10.76 13.88
C ASP A 453 -9.88 -10.59 12.48
N ALA A 454 -10.07 -9.39 11.93
CA ALA A 454 -9.54 -8.96 10.65
C ALA A 454 -9.80 -9.92 9.46
N GLY A 455 -10.93 -10.63 9.47
CA GLY A 455 -11.40 -11.49 8.39
C GLY A 455 -12.84 -11.15 8.01
N TRP A 456 -13.13 -11.15 6.71
CA TRP A 456 -14.43 -10.78 6.14
C TRP A 456 -14.85 -11.80 5.08
N GLN A 457 -16.16 -11.97 4.98
CA GLN A 457 -16.80 -12.66 3.89
C GLN A 457 -17.69 -11.68 3.14
N VAL A 458 -17.70 -11.76 1.82
CA VAL A 458 -18.67 -11.07 0.98
C VAL A 458 -19.16 -12.01 -0.11
N THR A 459 -20.47 -12.00 -0.35
CA THR A 459 -21.08 -12.72 -1.46
C THR A 459 -21.31 -11.74 -2.61
N VAL A 460 -20.80 -12.04 -3.79
CA VAL A 460 -21.06 -11.28 -5.01
C VAL A 460 -21.86 -12.16 -5.97
N VAL A 461 -23.06 -11.72 -6.36
CA VAL A 461 -23.91 -12.42 -7.31
C VAL A 461 -23.72 -11.78 -8.68
N LYS A 462 -23.44 -12.60 -9.70
CA LYS A 462 -23.25 -12.12 -11.06
C LYS A 462 -24.59 -11.67 -11.64
N THR A 463 -24.78 -10.37 -11.74
CA THR A 463 -25.82 -9.77 -12.59
C THR A 463 -25.27 -9.58 -14.01
N GLY A 464 -26.13 -9.79 -15.01
CA GLY A 464 -25.80 -10.07 -16.42
C GLY A 464 -24.76 -9.20 -17.09
#